data_AF-A0A3B5MY69-F1
#
_entry.id   AF-A0A3B5MY69-F1
#
_cell.length_a   1.000
_cell.length_b   1.000
_cell.length_c   1.000
_cell.angle_alpha   90.00
_cell.angle_beta   90.00
_cell.angle_gamma   90.00
#
_symmetry.space_group_name_H-M   'P 1'
#
loop_
_entity.id
_entity.type
_entity.pdbx_description
1 polymer ?
#
loop_
_entity_poly.entity_id
_entity_poly.type
_entity_poly.pdbx_seq_one_letter_code
_entity_poly.pdbx_strand_id
1 'polypeptide(L)'
;AAGQNRCHQRALSLLGCLLSRTREEAWRKHPAELLSLLLRLCSEFCRASDPTRLQMCAQLVRFLPPPEAALQSAELREAVGRVWAALRPTLQAKLTPKQIGPVLVLSACLLDLYGWESVGPARFCCLLVNRACVEVRMGLEEPPGNDPSPELQNTLTGCYRIMEAAMEQACTAGAAGATAPPHCSALSALSLQQSRQVLEVLQEAFSAVIFYLQQVESDRFSDPFVLATFRALCAWLAEETSCLKEEVTALLPFLIGYARRHLQEGAAKPSLSDWTARLSFSEGGGAWTGTGALRYLLPALCHLSAEDAPRKVLLSVDAPALLVDFLIRTWTDLRGRSLTALPRDPSMETACSALLNVMVTEPDSVRNDPCFRTLEVHLSEALPVLMNKPRLLVLAANYCTLGLMIGRLKAPTGGPVDSGQRRFFSVTLRFLRGALRPGSGSGPVQVSSDWEESWDEAAELWRLSLQALGGCVRAQPWLSGLIRDEGWLHGETNRCPRGSTLRVDTQL
;
A
#
# COMPACT_ATOMS: atom_id res chain seq x y z
N ALA A 1 28.79 -25.06 38.24
CA ALA A 1 27.45 -25.02 37.59
C ALA A 1 26.75 -23.66 37.71
N ALA A 2 26.43 -23.17 38.92
CA ALA A 2 25.65 -21.94 39.10
C ALA A 2 26.33 -20.64 38.57
N GLY A 3 27.66 -20.51 38.72
CA GLY A 3 28.40 -19.35 38.20
C GLY A 3 28.49 -19.31 36.67
N GLN A 4 28.61 -20.47 36.03
CA GLN A 4 28.73 -20.60 34.57
C GLN A 4 27.40 -20.30 33.86
N ASN A 5 26.28 -20.68 34.47
CA ASN A 5 24.94 -20.37 33.96
C ASN A 5 24.63 -18.86 34.03
N ARG A 6 25.08 -18.18 35.12
CA ARG A 6 24.97 -16.71 35.23
C ARG A 6 25.82 -15.97 34.20
N CYS A 7 27.03 -16.44 33.92
CA CYS A 7 27.88 -15.86 32.87
C CYS A 7 27.26 -16.03 31.49
N HIS A 8 26.68 -17.21 31.20
CA HIS A 8 26.00 -17.48 29.94
C HIS A 8 24.78 -16.57 29.72
N GLN A 9 23.91 -16.43 30.73
CA GLN A 9 22.75 -15.54 30.64
C GLN A 9 23.14 -14.08 30.41
N ARG A 10 24.17 -13.59 31.11
CA ARG A 10 24.71 -12.24 30.90
C ARG A 10 25.27 -12.05 29.49
N ALA A 11 26.02 -13.02 28.98
CA ALA A 11 26.55 -12.98 27.63
C ALA A 11 25.44 -12.94 26.58
N LEU A 12 24.38 -13.74 26.75
CA LEU A 12 23.20 -13.71 25.87
C LEU A 12 22.46 -12.38 25.93
N SER A 13 22.29 -11.79 27.12
CA SER A 13 21.68 -10.47 27.25
C SER A 13 22.49 -9.39 26.53
N LEU A 14 23.82 -9.39 26.68
CA LEU A 14 24.70 -8.44 26.00
C LEU A 14 24.66 -8.62 24.48
N LEU A 15 24.75 -9.87 24.00
CA LEU A 15 24.67 -10.17 22.58
C LEU A 15 23.33 -9.75 21.99
N GLY A 16 22.21 -10.01 22.69
CA GLY A 16 20.89 -9.56 22.27
C GLY A 16 20.78 -8.02 22.20
N CYS A 17 21.45 -7.29 23.10
CA CYS A 17 21.51 -5.83 23.05
C CYS A 17 22.39 -5.30 21.90
N LEU A 18 23.44 -6.04 21.51
CA LEU A 18 24.24 -5.68 20.33
C LEU A 18 23.47 -5.96 19.04
N LEU A 19 22.81 -7.11 18.97
CA LEU A 19 21.99 -7.51 17.82
C LEU A 19 20.80 -6.57 17.63
N SER A 20 20.21 -6.00 18.69
CA SER A 20 19.14 -5.02 18.51
C SER A 20 19.60 -3.78 17.73
N ARG A 21 20.90 -3.45 17.72
CA ARG A 21 21.47 -2.29 17.02
C ARG A 21 22.18 -2.63 15.71
N THR A 22 22.62 -3.87 15.54
CA THR A 22 23.50 -4.29 14.43
C THR A 22 22.96 -5.52 13.69
N ARG A 23 21.64 -5.78 13.79
CA ARG A 23 20.99 -7.02 13.32
C ARG A 23 21.41 -7.42 11.91
N GLU A 24 21.19 -6.56 10.92
CA GLU A 24 21.47 -6.86 9.51
C GLU A 24 22.94 -7.18 9.28
N GLU A 25 23.83 -6.31 9.77
CA GLU A 25 25.27 -6.46 9.60
C GLU A 25 25.81 -7.71 10.31
N ALA A 26 25.27 -8.03 11.48
CA ALA A 26 25.64 -9.22 12.23
C ALA A 26 25.20 -10.50 11.51
N TRP A 27 23.96 -10.55 11.02
CA TRP A 27 23.45 -11.69 10.25
C TRP A 27 24.14 -11.86 8.91
N ARG A 28 24.58 -10.77 8.28
CA ARG A 28 25.37 -10.80 7.04
C ARG A 28 26.78 -11.37 7.27
N LYS A 29 27.43 -11.03 8.39
CA LYS A 29 28.81 -11.46 8.69
C LYS A 29 28.91 -12.84 9.33
N HIS A 30 27.96 -13.19 10.20
CA HIS A 30 28.01 -14.39 11.03
C HIS A 30 26.71 -15.21 10.97
N PRO A 31 26.19 -15.55 9.76
CA PRO A 31 24.90 -16.22 9.63
C PRO A 31 24.89 -17.62 10.26
N ALA A 32 25.98 -18.39 10.15
CA ALA A 32 26.03 -19.76 10.63
C ALA A 32 26.04 -19.83 12.17
N GLU A 33 26.84 -18.99 12.83
CA GLU A 33 26.93 -18.93 14.29
C GLU A 33 25.62 -18.42 14.91
N LEU A 34 25.02 -17.39 14.32
CA LEU A 34 23.75 -16.83 14.78
C LEU A 34 22.58 -17.81 14.55
N LEU A 35 22.55 -18.51 13.41
CA LEU A 35 21.58 -19.57 13.16
C LEU A 35 21.73 -20.71 14.17
N SER A 36 22.94 -21.21 14.40
CA SER A 36 23.21 -22.27 15.37
C SER A 36 22.77 -21.88 16.80
N LEU A 37 23.03 -20.64 17.19
CA LEU A 37 22.59 -20.10 18.47
C LEU A 37 21.06 -20.01 18.54
N LEU A 38 20.41 -19.47 17.50
CA LEU A 38 18.97 -19.33 17.45
C LEU A 38 18.26 -20.69 17.51
N LEU A 39 18.73 -21.68 16.76
CA LEU A 39 18.19 -23.05 16.79
C LEU A 39 18.28 -23.67 18.19
N ARG A 40 19.38 -23.40 18.92
CA ARG A 40 19.53 -23.82 20.32
C ARG A 40 18.51 -23.12 21.23
N LEU A 41 18.37 -21.81 21.10
CA LEU A 41 17.40 -21.03 21.89
C LEU A 41 15.95 -21.50 21.62
N CYS A 42 15.61 -21.80 20.37
CA CYS A 42 14.32 -22.41 20.01
C CYS A 42 14.13 -23.77 20.69
N SER A 43 15.16 -24.63 20.68
CA SER A 43 15.08 -25.94 21.35
C SER A 43 14.94 -25.80 22.88
N GLU A 44 15.62 -24.84 23.50
CA GLU A 44 15.49 -24.56 24.93
C GLU A 44 14.09 -24.04 25.26
N PHE A 45 13.56 -23.15 24.43
CA PHE A 45 12.20 -22.62 24.55
C PHE A 45 11.13 -23.72 24.52
N CYS A 46 11.24 -24.66 23.57
CA CYS A 46 10.31 -25.78 23.45
C CYS A 46 10.34 -26.73 24.66
N ARG A 47 11.46 -26.81 25.38
CA ARG A 47 11.63 -27.68 26.57
C ARG A 47 11.36 -26.95 27.89
N ALA A 48 11.25 -25.62 27.87
CA ALA A 48 11.07 -24.82 29.07
C ALA A 48 9.67 -25.00 29.68
N SER A 49 9.58 -24.82 31.00
CA SER A 49 8.29 -24.69 31.70
C SER A 49 7.60 -23.38 31.31
N ASP A 50 6.27 -23.30 31.48
CA ASP A 50 5.49 -22.12 31.12
C ASP A 50 6.04 -20.78 31.66
N PRO A 51 6.40 -20.61 32.94
CA PRO A 51 6.93 -19.34 33.44
C PRO A 51 8.28 -18.97 32.80
N THR A 52 9.16 -19.95 32.56
CA THR A 52 10.45 -19.72 31.90
C THR A 52 10.24 -19.41 30.41
N ARG A 53 9.30 -20.09 29.75
CA ARG A 53 8.96 -19.86 28.34
C ARG A 53 8.48 -18.44 28.10
N LEU A 54 7.63 -17.91 28.99
CA LEU A 54 7.15 -16.52 28.94
C LEU A 54 8.32 -15.52 29.02
N GLN A 55 9.31 -15.76 29.89
CA GLN A 55 10.50 -14.92 29.99
C GLN A 55 11.38 -15.00 28.73
N MET A 56 11.46 -16.18 28.11
CA MET A 56 12.26 -16.39 26.90
C MET A 56 11.64 -15.75 25.63
N CYS A 57 10.36 -15.38 25.64
CA CYS A 57 9.71 -14.79 24.46
C CYS A 57 10.43 -13.52 23.98
N ALA A 58 10.66 -12.56 24.89
CA ALA A 58 11.37 -11.33 24.59
C ALA A 58 12.85 -11.56 24.22
N GLN A 59 13.44 -12.63 24.73
CA GLN A 59 14.81 -12.99 24.38
C GLN A 59 14.89 -13.49 22.94
N LEU A 60 14.02 -14.42 22.53
CA LEU A 60 14.01 -14.99 21.18
C LEU A 60 13.88 -13.93 20.10
N VAL A 61 13.00 -12.94 20.28
CA VAL A 61 12.79 -11.84 19.34
C VAL A 61 14.10 -11.10 19.00
N ARG A 62 15.02 -10.96 19.95
CA ARG A 62 16.30 -10.25 19.74
C ARG A 62 17.26 -10.99 18.83
N PHE A 63 17.08 -12.31 18.70
CA PHE A 63 17.94 -13.18 17.91
C PHE A 63 17.33 -13.56 16.56
N LEU A 64 16.11 -13.12 16.23
CA LEU A 64 15.52 -13.45 14.93
C LEU A 64 16.29 -12.76 13.77
N PRO A 65 16.49 -13.45 12.64
CA PRO A 65 17.11 -12.89 11.45
C PRO A 65 16.19 -11.90 10.73
N PRO A 66 16.74 -11.04 9.85
CA PRO A 66 15.96 -10.40 8.81
C PRO A 66 15.24 -11.45 7.91
N PRO A 67 14.04 -11.16 7.35
CA PRO A 67 13.27 -12.09 6.53
C PRO A 67 14.05 -12.68 5.34
N GLU A 68 14.85 -11.86 4.65
CA GLU A 68 15.68 -12.31 3.52
C GLU A 68 16.64 -13.44 3.91
N ALA A 69 17.25 -13.34 5.10
CA ALA A 69 18.13 -14.37 5.64
C ALA A 69 17.34 -15.59 6.16
N ALA A 70 16.08 -15.41 6.58
CA ALA A 70 15.23 -16.46 7.12
C ALA A 70 14.66 -17.39 6.04
N LEU A 71 14.28 -16.83 4.87
CA LEU A 71 13.68 -17.56 3.76
C LEU A 71 14.56 -18.69 3.22
N GLN A 72 15.88 -18.56 3.39
CA GLN A 72 16.89 -19.51 2.90
C GLN A 72 17.12 -20.72 3.81
N SER A 73 16.58 -20.74 5.03
CA SER A 73 16.86 -21.78 6.03
C SER A 73 15.66 -22.70 6.28
N ALA A 74 15.73 -23.94 5.77
CA ALA A 74 14.73 -24.97 6.07
C ALA A 74 14.75 -25.39 7.55
N GLU A 75 15.93 -25.46 8.16
CA GLU A 75 16.11 -25.82 9.58
C GLU A 75 15.43 -24.81 10.51
N LEU A 76 15.54 -23.52 10.18
CA LEU A 76 14.88 -22.46 10.94
C LEU A 76 13.36 -22.52 10.78
N ARG A 77 12.85 -22.80 9.57
CA ARG A 77 11.41 -22.99 9.33
C ARG A 77 10.84 -24.11 10.21
N GLU A 78 11.53 -25.25 10.28
CA GLU A 78 11.12 -26.34 11.18
C GLU A 78 11.20 -25.95 12.66
N ALA A 79 12.25 -25.23 13.06
CA ALA A 79 12.39 -24.75 14.43
C ALA A 79 11.27 -23.79 14.81
N VAL A 80 10.88 -22.88 13.92
CA VAL A 80 9.74 -21.98 14.13
C VAL A 80 8.43 -22.75 14.24
N GLY A 81 8.22 -23.79 13.43
CA GLY A 81 7.08 -24.70 13.58
C GLY A 81 7.00 -25.34 14.98
N ARG A 82 8.15 -25.75 15.54
CA ARG A 82 8.23 -26.27 16.92
C ARG A 82 7.97 -25.18 17.97
N VAL A 83 8.44 -23.96 17.74
CA VAL A 83 8.15 -22.81 18.63
C VAL A 83 6.66 -22.50 18.64
N TRP A 84 6.00 -22.46 17.49
CA TRP A 84 4.54 -22.32 17.39
C TRP A 84 3.80 -23.43 18.14
N ALA A 85 4.25 -24.69 17.99
CA ALA A 85 3.66 -25.81 18.72
C ALA A 85 3.75 -25.61 20.25
N ALA A 86 4.84 -25.04 20.76
CA ALA A 86 5.01 -24.71 22.18
C ALA A 86 4.26 -23.44 22.63
N LEU A 87 4.03 -22.48 21.72
CA LEU A 87 3.28 -21.25 21.99
C LEU A 87 1.76 -21.46 22.04
N ARG A 88 1.22 -22.40 21.25
CA ARG A 88 -0.23 -22.63 21.16
C ARG A 88 -0.90 -22.86 22.53
N PRO A 89 -0.41 -23.78 23.38
CA PRO A 89 -0.99 -23.96 24.72
C PRO A 89 -0.86 -22.70 25.59
N THR A 90 0.24 -21.96 25.46
CA THR A 90 0.48 -20.72 26.22
C THR A 90 -0.53 -19.62 25.86
N LEU A 91 -0.85 -19.44 24.58
CA LEU A 91 -1.84 -18.46 24.12
C LEU A 91 -3.29 -18.87 24.43
N GLN A 92 -3.55 -20.17 24.57
CA GLN A 92 -4.84 -20.71 25.01
C GLN A 92 -5.04 -20.61 26.54
N ALA A 93 -3.96 -20.48 27.30
CA ALA A 93 -4.00 -20.30 28.75
C ALA A 93 -4.46 -18.88 29.14
N LYS A 94 -4.82 -18.72 30.42
CA LYS A 94 -5.13 -17.41 31.00
C LYS A 94 -3.84 -16.66 31.31
N LEU A 95 -3.48 -15.70 30.47
CA LEU A 95 -2.32 -14.83 30.66
C LEU A 95 -2.73 -13.52 31.34
N THR A 96 -1.83 -12.98 32.18
CA THR A 96 -1.97 -11.62 32.70
C THR A 96 -1.57 -10.58 31.64
N PRO A 97 -2.01 -9.30 31.76
CA PRO A 97 -1.62 -8.25 30.82
C PRO A 97 -0.09 -8.08 30.69
N LYS A 98 0.67 -8.31 31.76
CA LYS A 98 2.15 -8.25 31.72
C LYS A 98 2.79 -9.42 30.97
N GLN A 99 2.10 -10.56 30.88
CA GLN A 99 2.64 -11.78 30.26
C GLN A 99 2.27 -11.88 28.78
N ILE A 100 1.12 -11.36 28.38
CA ILE A 100 0.63 -11.51 27.00
C ILE A 100 1.47 -10.72 25.99
N GLY A 101 1.97 -9.54 26.37
CA GLY A 101 2.73 -8.67 25.47
C GLY A 101 3.93 -9.34 24.79
N PRO A 102 4.91 -9.88 25.54
CA PRO A 102 6.04 -10.59 24.96
C PRO A 102 5.65 -11.77 24.05
N VAL A 103 4.54 -12.44 24.35
CA VAL A 103 4.03 -13.58 23.56
C VAL A 103 3.48 -13.10 22.22
N LEU A 104 2.72 -12.00 22.20
CA LEU A 104 2.19 -11.41 20.97
C LEU A 104 3.29 -10.81 20.10
N VAL A 105 4.27 -10.14 20.71
CA VAL A 105 5.43 -9.61 19.97
C VAL A 105 6.22 -10.74 19.30
N LEU A 106 6.50 -11.83 20.02
CA LEU A 106 7.14 -13.00 19.40
C LEU A 106 6.27 -13.57 18.28
N SER A 107 4.96 -13.70 18.50
CA SER A 107 4.01 -14.21 17.49
C SER A 107 4.04 -13.38 16.21
N ALA A 108 4.04 -12.04 16.33
CA ALA A 108 4.16 -11.11 15.21
C ALA A 108 5.46 -11.34 14.43
N CYS A 109 6.60 -11.39 15.12
CA CYS A 109 7.89 -11.62 14.46
C CYS A 109 7.96 -13.00 13.78
N LEU A 110 7.33 -14.04 14.33
CA LEU A 110 7.31 -15.36 13.68
C LEU A 110 6.41 -15.38 12.45
N LEU A 111 5.31 -14.62 12.44
CA LEU A 111 4.49 -14.41 11.25
C LEU A 111 5.28 -13.71 10.14
N ASP A 112 6.12 -12.73 10.47
CA ASP A 112 6.96 -12.03 9.48
C ASP A 112 7.97 -12.95 8.78
N LEU A 113 8.46 -13.97 9.48
CA LEU A 113 9.47 -14.88 8.92
C LEU A 113 8.87 -15.94 7.99
N TYR A 114 7.71 -16.50 8.34
CA TYR A 114 7.18 -17.69 7.67
C TYR A 114 5.65 -17.68 7.47
N GLY A 115 4.99 -16.54 7.66
CA GLY A 115 3.56 -16.38 7.47
C GLY A 115 2.70 -17.29 8.35
N TRP A 116 1.48 -17.58 7.87
CA TRP A 116 0.45 -18.30 8.63
C TRP A 116 0.60 -19.83 8.64
N GLU A 117 1.42 -20.40 7.77
CA GLU A 117 1.50 -21.85 7.54
C GLU A 117 1.84 -22.64 8.81
N SER A 118 2.79 -22.12 9.60
CA SER A 118 3.31 -22.81 10.79
C SER A 118 2.51 -22.54 12.08
N VAL A 119 1.55 -21.61 12.03
CA VAL A 119 0.83 -21.10 13.21
C VAL A 119 -0.09 -22.17 13.81
N GLY A 120 -0.79 -22.91 12.96
CA GLY A 120 -1.67 -24.01 13.36
C GLY A 120 -3.06 -23.96 12.73
N PRO A 121 -4.07 -24.60 13.36
CA PRO A 121 -5.40 -24.71 12.79
C PRO A 121 -6.10 -23.34 12.75
N ALA A 122 -7.03 -23.17 11.80
CA ALA A 122 -7.77 -21.91 11.57
C ALA A 122 -8.37 -21.31 12.85
N ARG A 123 -8.96 -22.13 13.73
CA ARG A 123 -9.51 -21.70 15.03
C ARG A 123 -8.45 -21.06 15.94
N PHE A 124 -7.22 -21.54 15.91
CA PHE A 124 -6.12 -20.96 16.66
C PHE A 124 -5.64 -19.65 16.02
N CYS A 125 -5.60 -19.56 14.69
CA CYS A 125 -5.30 -18.31 14.00
C CYS A 125 -6.32 -17.21 14.36
N CYS A 126 -7.63 -17.53 14.38
CA CYS A 126 -8.65 -16.60 14.88
C CYS A 126 -8.43 -16.17 16.32
N LEU A 127 -8.01 -17.10 17.20
CA LEU A 127 -7.71 -16.78 18.59
C LEU A 127 -6.54 -15.79 18.68
N LEU A 128 -5.48 -15.98 17.89
CA LEU A 128 -4.32 -15.09 17.87
C LEU A 128 -4.73 -13.67 17.43
N VAL A 129 -5.50 -13.56 16.34
CA VAL A 129 -6.02 -12.26 15.88
C VAL A 129 -6.89 -11.60 16.94
N ASN A 130 -7.83 -12.35 17.53
CA ASN A 130 -8.70 -11.84 18.59
C ASN A 130 -7.89 -11.35 19.81
N ARG A 131 -6.86 -12.09 20.23
CA ARG A 131 -5.97 -11.64 21.32
C ARG A 131 -5.26 -10.33 20.99
N ALA A 132 -4.74 -10.19 19.77
CA ALA A 132 -4.14 -8.93 19.31
C ALA A 132 -5.15 -7.78 19.32
N CYS A 133 -6.36 -7.99 18.80
CA CYS A 133 -7.42 -6.98 18.79
C CYS A 133 -7.81 -6.53 20.20
N VAL A 134 -7.98 -7.46 21.14
CA VAL A 134 -8.32 -7.14 22.54
C VAL A 134 -7.23 -6.28 23.18
N GLU A 135 -5.95 -6.62 23.00
CA GLU A 135 -4.86 -5.80 23.55
C GLU A 135 -4.81 -4.40 22.94
N VAL A 136 -5.10 -4.26 21.64
CA VAL A 136 -5.20 -2.95 20.98
C VAL A 136 -6.31 -2.10 21.56
N ARG A 137 -7.50 -2.66 21.74
CA ARG A 137 -8.62 -1.96 22.36
C ARG A 137 -8.27 -1.52 23.78
N MET A 138 -7.85 -2.47 24.61
CA MET A 138 -7.53 -2.21 26.01
C MET A 138 -6.37 -1.22 26.18
N GLY A 139 -5.40 -1.22 25.26
CA GLY A 139 -4.22 -0.36 25.34
C GLY A 139 -4.41 1.06 24.78
N LEU A 140 -5.47 1.31 24.01
CA LEU A 140 -5.74 2.60 23.37
C LEU A 140 -7.02 3.30 23.87
N GLU A 141 -7.96 2.57 24.47
CA GLU A 141 -9.19 3.13 25.04
C GLU A 141 -8.97 3.78 26.44
N GLU A 142 -7.72 3.98 26.87
CA GLU A 142 -7.43 4.73 28.10
C GLU A 142 -7.79 6.21 27.96
N PRO A 143 -8.20 6.89 29.05
CA PRO A 143 -8.64 8.28 29.00
C PRO A 143 -7.55 9.24 28.49
N PRO A 144 -7.94 10.36 27.86
CA PRO A 144 -7.03 11.32 27.26
C PRO A 144 -5.96 11.79 28.24
N GLY A 145 -4.70 11.83 27.78
CA GLY A 145 -3.54 12.29 28.55
C GLY A 145 -2.71 11.20 29.21
N ASN A 146 -3.08 9.92 29.09
CA ASN A 146 -2.21 8.81 29.46
C ASN A 146 -1.57 8.19 28.23
N ASP A 147 -0.33 8.58 27.94
CA ASP A 147 0.41 7.97 26.84
C ASP A 147 0.77 6.52 27.14
N PRO A 148 0.61 5.61 26.16
CA PRO A 148 0.97 4.21 26.37
C PRO A 148 2.46 4.10 26.70
N SER A 149 2.78 3.36 27.76
CA SER A 149 4.17 3.06 28.15
C SER A 149 4.96 2.44 26.99
N PRO A 150 6.30 2.59 26.94
CA PRO A 150 7.12 1.99 25.86
C PRO A 150 6.91 0.48 25.70
N GLU A 151 6.71 -0.26 26.80
CA GLU A 151 6.43 -1.69 26.77
C GLU A 151 5.07 -2.00 26.14
N LEU A 152 4.06 -1.18 26.43
CA LEU A 152 2.74 -1.26 25.82
C LEU A 152 2.80 -0.89 24.34
N GLN A 153 3.47 0.21 23.96
CA GLN A 153 3.65 0.59 22.56
C GLN A 153 4.30 -0.52 21.73
N ASN A 154 5.33 -1.18 22.27
CA ASN A 154 5.97 -2.32 21.62
C ASN A 154 5.01 -3.51 21.47
N THR A 155 4.18 -3.77 22.49
CA THR A 155 3.14 -4.80 22.43
C THR A 155 2.10 -4.49 21.36
N LEU A 156 1.55 -3.28 21.38
CA LEU A 156 0.54 -2.80 20.43
C LEU A 156 1.07 -2.82 19.00
N THR A 157 2.33 -2.43 18.78
CA THR A 157 2.98 -2.53 17.47
C THR A 157 3.04 -3.98 16.97
N GLY A 158 3.34 -4.94 17.85
CA GLY A 158 3.26 -6.37 17.54
C GLY A 158 1.82 -6.80 17.19
N CYS A 159 0.83 -6.30 17.93
CA CYS A 159 -0.58 -6.57 17.65
C CYS A 159 -1.02 -6.02 16.29
N TYR A 160 -0.63 -4.79 15.94
CA TYR A 160 -0.89 -4.21 14.62
C TYR A 160 -0.36 -5.10 13.52
N ARG A 161 0.86 -5.64 13.67
CA ARG A 161 1.42 -6.53 12.66
C ARG A 161 0.65 -7.85 12.52
N ILE A 162 0.17 -8.43 13.63
CA ILE A 162 -0.70 -9.62 13.58
C ILE A 162 -2.01 -9.31 12.83
N MET A 163 -2.61 -8.15 13.11
CA MET A 163 -3.84 -7.71 12.44
C MET A 163 -3.62 -7.49 10.94
N GLU A 164 -2.54 -6.82 10.55
CA GLU A 164 -2.13 -6.61 9.16
C GLU A 164 -1.90 -7.94 8.43
N ALA A 165 -1.14 -8.86 9.04
CA ALA A 165 -0.90 -10.16 8.45
C ALA A 165 -2.21 -10.95 8.23
N ALA A 166 -3.21 -10.76 9.08
CA ALA A 166 -4.51 -11.41 8.91
C ALA A 166 -5.30 -10.81 7.73
N MET A 167 -5.23 -9.49 7.54
CA MET A 167 -5.84 -8.80 6.40
C MET A 167 -5.18 -9.20 5.07
N GLU A 168 -3.84 -9.14 5.01
CA GLU A 168 -3.04 -9.56 3.84
C GLU A 168 -3.41 -10.98 3.38
N GLN A 169 -3.59 -11.89 4.35
CA GLN A 169 -3.93 -13.28 4.07
C GLN A 169 -5.37 -13.45 3.57
N ALA A 170 -6.31 -12.62 4.03
CA ALA A 170 -7.69 -12.65 3.56
C ALA A 170 -7.80 -12.19 2.09
N CYS A 171 -7.04 -11.15 1.71
CA CYS A 171 -7.07 -10.60 0.36
C CYS A 171 -6.38 -11.51 -0.67
N THR A 172 -5.23 -12.10 -0.30
CA THR A 172 -4.51 -13.06 -1.18
C THR A 172 -5.29 -14.35 -1.43
N ALA A 173 -6.15 -14.78 -0.49
CA ALA A 173 -7.03 -15.93 -0.67
C ALA A 173 -8.13 -15.70 -1.72
N GLY A 174 -8.56 -14.45 -1.93
CA GLY A 174 -9.60 -14.09 -2.91
C GLY A 174 -9.09 -13.97 -4.34
N ALA A 175 -7.80 -13.66 -4.52
CA ALA A 175 -7.17 -13.49 -5.84
C ALA A 175 -6.73 -14.82 -6.49
N ALA A 176 -6.48 -15.87 -5.67
CA ALA A 176 -6.17 -17.20 -6.16
C ALA A 176 -7.45 -17.91 -6.63
N GLY A 177 -7.77 -17.76 -7.93
CA GLY A 177 -8.72 -18.64 -8.61
C GLY A 177 -8.37 -20.13 -8.44
N ALA A 178 -9.29 -21.01 -8.81
CA ALA A 178 -9.34 -22.46 -8.58
C ALA A 178 -8.16 -23.33 -9.11
N THR A 179 -6.98 -22.78 -9.34
CA THR A 179 -5.80 -23.44 -9.92
C THR A 179 -4.56 -23.47 -9.02
N ALA A 180 -4.60 -22.91 -7.80
CA ALA A 180 -3.49 -23.03 -6.84
C ALA A 180 -3.45 -24.43 -6.17
N PRO A 181 -2.25 -25.02 -5.93
CA PRO A 181 -2.12 -26.30 -5.24
C PRO A 181 -2.67 -26.23 -3.80
N PRO A 182 -3.11 -27.37 -3.20
CA PRO A 182 -3.93 -27.43 -1.98
C PRO A 182 -3.20 -27.06 -0.67
N HIS A 183 -2.11 -26.31 -0.72
CA HIS A 183 -1.44 -25.75 0.45
C HIS A 183 -1.98 -24.35 0.80
N CYS A 184 -3.30 -24.18 0.68
CA CYS A 184 -3.99 -22.94 1.08
C CYS A 184 -3.82 -22.71 2.58
N SER A 185 -3.40 -21.50 2.92
CA SER A 185 -3.07 -21.07 4.28
C SER A 185 -4.19 -21.30 5.29
N ALA A 186 -3.83 -21.39 6.58
CA ALA A 186 -4.76 -21.70 7.67
C ALA A 186 -5.93 -20.70 7.83
N LEU A 187 -5.80 -19.46 7.34
CA LEU A 187 -6.88 -18.45 7.36
C LEU A 187 -7.75 -18.48 6.10
N SER A 188 -7.25 -18.98 4.96
CA SER A 188 -8.06 -19.17 3.74
C SER A 188 -9.12 -20.26 3.89
N ALA A 189 -8.99 -21.13 4.90
CA ALA A 189 -9.92 -22.22 5.21
C ALA A 189 -10.98 -21.85 6.27
N LEU A 190 -11.15 -20.57 6.59
CA LEU A 190 -12.13 -20.12 7.59
C LEU A 190 -13.58 -20.31 7.10
N SER A 191 -14.47 -20.72 8.01
CA SER A 191 -15.89 -20.65 7.73
C SER A 191 -16.38 -19.20 7.68
N LEU A 192 -17.48 -18.96 6.96
CA LEU A 192 -18.09 -17.63 6.87
C LEU A 192 -18.48 -17.05 8.25
N GLN A 193 -18.82 -17.91 9.21
CA GLN A 193 -19.08 -17.46 10.58
C GLN A 193 -17.79 -17.00 11.28
N GLN A 194 -16.68 -17.70 11.07
CA GLN A 194 -15.39 -17.35 11.66
C GLN A 194 -14.83 -16.07 11.04
N SER A 195 -14.97 -15.88 9.72
CA SER A 195 -14.52 -14.65 9.07
C SER A 195 -15.30 -13.43 9.57
N ARG A 196 -16.62 -13.53 9.74
CA ARG A 196 -17.44 -12.47 10.34
C ARG A 196 -16.99 -12.12 11.77
N GLN A 197 -16.74 -13.13 12.60
CA GLN A 197 -16.26 -12.91 13.96
C GLN A 197 -14.89 -12.21 13.98
N VAL A 198 -13.99 -12.58 13.07
CA VAL A 198 -12.68 -11.92 12.94
C VAL A 198 -12.85 -10.46 12.50
N LEU A 199 -13.75 -10.20 11.55
CA LEU A 199 -14.06 -8.83 11.10
C LEU A 199 -14.62 -7.98 12.24
N GLU A 200 -15.54 -8.51 13.04
CA GLU A 200 -16.12 -7.82 14.20
C GLU A 200 -15.03 -7.38 15.20
N VAL A 201 -14.13 -8.29 15.60
CA VAL A 201 -13.06 -7.94 16.56
C VAL A 201 -12.01 -7.00 15.97
N LEU A 202 -11.74 -7.07 14.66
CA LEU A 202 -10.88 -6.12 13.97
C LEU A 202 -11.52 -4.72 13.95
N GLN A 203 -12.82 -4.64 13.63
CA GLN A 203 -13.56 -3.38 13.64
C GLN A 203 -13.50 -2.70 15.02
N GLU A 204 -13.71 -3.46 16.10
CA GLU A 204 -13.60 -2.90 17.45
C GLU A 204 -12.18 -2.39 17.75
N ALA A 205 -11.14 -3.11 17.34
CA ALA A 205 -9.76 -2.67 17.50
C ALA A 205 -9.43 -1.41 16.68
N PHE A 206 -9.91 -1.32 15.45
CA PHE A 206 -9.72 -0.13 14.62
C PHE A 206 -10.53 1.07 15.09
N SER A 207 -11.67 0.87 15.76
CA SER A 207 -12.37 1.94 16.47
C SER A 207 -11.48 2.58 17.55
N ALA A 208 -10.79 1.76 18.35
CA ALA A 208 -9.83 2.24 19.35
C ALA A 208 -8.60 2.95 18.71
N VAL A 209 -8.12 2.45 17.57
CA VAL A 209 -7.06 3.10 16.77
C VAL A 209 -7.49 4.48 16.28
N ILE A 210 -8.70 4.60 15.73
CA ILE A 210 -9.26 5.88 15.28
C ILE A 210 -9.39 6.84 16.46
N PHE A 211 -9.95 6.36 17.58
CA PHE A 211 -10.09 7.15 18.80
C PHE A 211 -8.75 7.70 19.31
N TYR A 212 -7.69 6.87 19.31
CA TYR A 212 -6.36 7.33 19.67
C TYR A 212 -5.83 8.39 18.70
N LEU A 213 -5.91 8.14 17.39
CA LEU A 213 -5.39 9.07 16.38
C LEU A 213 -6.11 10.43 16.38
N GLN A 214 -7.40 10.47 16.72
CA GLN A 214 -8.15 11.72 16.90
C GLN A 214 -7.59 12.63 18.00
N GLN A 215 -6.85 12.06 18.96
CA GLN A 215 -6.25 12.79 20.08
C GLN A 215 -4.80 13.21 19.82
N VAL A 216 -4.20 12.76 18.72
CA VAL A 216 -2.78 13.02 18.43
C VAL A 216 -2.61 14.44 17.89
N GLU A 217 -1.84 15.25 18.62
CA GLU A 217 -1.46 16.60 18.22
C GLU A 217 -0.30 16.61 17.20
N SER A 218 -0.14 17.74 16.50
CA SER A 218 0.80 17.88 15.38
C SER A 218 2.30 17.79 15.76
N ASP A 219 2.63 18.07 17.02
CA ASP A 219 3.98 17.95 17.59
C ASP A 219 4.43 16.48 17.69
N ARG A 220 3.47 15.56 17.84
CA ARG A 220 3.69 14.12 17.93
C ARG A 220 3.75 13.41 16.58
N PHE A 221 3.66 14.12 15.46
CA PHE A 221 3.69 13.47 14.14
C PHE A 221 4.99 12.73 13.83
N SER A 222 6.09 13.09 14.52
CA SER A 222 7.38 12.41 14.45
C SER A 222 7.49 11.18 15.36
N ASP A 223 6.50 10.89 16.20
CA ASP A 223 6.49 9.74 17.10
C ASP A 223 6.39 8.42 16.30
N PRO A 224 7.37 7.49 16.43
CA PRO A 224 7.33 6.21 15.74
C PRO A 224 6.10 5.36 16.07
N PHE A 225 5.55 5.50 17.28
CA PHE A 225 4.33 4.79 17.65
C PHE A 225 3.13 5.29 16.87
N VAL A 226 2.97 6.62 16.76
CA VAL A 226 1.92 7.24 15.93
C VAL A 226 2.03 6.78 14.48
N LEU A 227 3.25 6.68 13.93
CA LEU A 227 3.47 6.17 12.58
C LEU A 227 2.99 4.70 12.44
N ALA A 228 3.33 3.84 13.39
CA ALA A 228 2.90 2.44 13.37
C ALA A 228 1.38 2.33 13.43
N THR A 229 0.73 3.12 14.28
CA THR A 229 -0.73 3.19 14.42
C THR A 229 -1.41 3.73 13.15
N PHE A 230 -0.87 4.80 12.57
CA PHE A 230 -1.32 5.36 11.29
C PHE A 230 -1.22 4.34 10.15
N ARG A 231 -0.09 3.62 10.06
CA ARG A 231 0.14 2.60 9.03
C ARG A 231 -0.86 1.44 9.16
N ALA A 232 -1.08 0.96 10.38
CA ALA A 232 -2.03 -0.11 10.64
C ALA A 232 -3.45 0.27 10.21
N LEU A 233 -3.87 1.50 10.52
CA LEU A 233 -5.16 2.02 10.06
C LEU A 233 -5.22 2.13 8.53
N CYS A 234 -4.18 2.63 7.89
CA CYS A 234 -4.14 2.74 6.42
C CYS A 234 -4.24 1.37 5.75
N ALA A 235 -3.59 0.35 6.31
CA ALA A 235 -3.69 -1.03 5.82
C ALA A 235 -5.13 -1.58 5.92
N TRP A 236 -5.85 -1.25 6.99
CA TRP A 236 -7.27 -1.60 7.11
C TRP A 236 -8.14 -0.85 6.10
N LEU A 237 -7.99 0.48 6.01
CA LEU A 237 -8.78 1.31 5.09
C LEU A 237 -8.51 1.05 3.61
N ALA A 238 -7.37 0.41 3.29
CA ALA A 238 -7.10 -0.06 1.93
C ALA A 238 -8.05 -1.20 1.52
N GLU A 239 -8.49 -2.03 2.46
CA GLU A 239 -9.26 -3.25 2.20
C GLU A 239 -10.74 -3.14 2.64
N GLU A 240 -11.03 -2.32 3.66
CA GLU A 240 -12.34 -2.22 4.29
C GLU A 240 -12.74 -0.76 4.54
N THR A 241 -13.64 -0.23 3.72
CA THR A 241 -14.20 1.14 3.83
C THR A 241 -15.69 1.18 4.16
N SER A 242 -16.33 0.03 4.34
CA SER A 242 -17.77 -0.07 4.63
C SER A 242 -18.09 0.05 6.12
N CYS A 243 -17.17 -0.36 6.99
CA CYS A 243 -17.26 -0.20 8.44
C CYS A 243 -16.76 1.18 8.92
N LEU A 244 -17.28 1.65 10.07
CA LEU A 244 -16.82 2.87 10.77
C LEU A 244 -16.81 4.14 9.90
N LYS A 245 -17.75 4.26 8.94
CA LYS A 245 -17.73 5.33 7.93
C LYS A 245 -17.73 6.73 8.54
N GLU A 246 -18.51 6.94 9.59
CA GLU A 246 -18.64 8.25 10.23
C GLU A 246 -17.34 8.63 10.94
N GLU A 247 -16.76 7.69 11.68
CA GLU A 247 -15.52 7.85 12.42
C GLU A 247 -14.32 8.05 11.49
N VAL A 248 -14.24 7.28 10.40
CA VAL A 248 -13.22 7.44 9.36
C VAL A 248 -13.36 8.79 8.66
N THR A 249 -14.58 9.18 8.29
CA THR A 249 -14.84 10.49 7.65
C THR A 249 -14.45 11.64 8.57
N ALA A 250 -14.73 11.52 9.87
CA ALA A 250 -14.31 12.51 10.87
C ALA A 250 -12.79 12.56 11.08
N LEU A 251 -12.07 11.45 10.88
CA LEU A 251 -10.61 11.37 11.02
C LEU A 251 -9.85 11.88 9.79
N LEU A 252 -10.49 12.01 8.62
CA LEU A 252 -9.83 12.45 7.37
C LEU A 252 -8.96 13.71 7.49
N PRO A 253 -9.36 14.79 8.19
CA PRO A 253 -8.51 15.97 8.35
C PRO A 253 -7.17 15.65 9.04
N PHE A 254 -7.19 14.75 10.03
CA PHE A 254 -5.97 14.27 10.68
C PHE A 254 -5.11 13.47 9.71
N LEU A 255 -5.69 12.50 8.97
CA LEU A 255 -4.93 11.65 8.04
C LEU A 255 -4.24 12.46 6.94
N ILE A 256 -4.97 13.42 6.34
CA ILE A 256 -4.43 14.32 5.33
C ILE A 256 -3.38 15.27 5.92
N GLY A 257 -3.62 15.80 7.12
CA GLY A 257 -2.65 16.64 7.84
C GLY A 257 -1.34 15.90 8.14
N TYR A 258 -1.44 14.66 8.61
CA TYR A 258 -0.30 13.79 8.90
C TYR A 258 0.52 13.51 7.64
N ALA A 259 -0.14 13.04 6.56
CA ALA A 259 0.51 12.77 5.29
C ALA A 259 1.16 14.03 4.68
N ARG A 260 0.50 15.19 4.77
CA ARG A 260 1.01 16.47 4.29
C ARG A 260 2.27 16.91 5.02
N ARG A 261 2.28 16.82 6.36
CA ARG A 261 3.44 17.19 7.18
C ARG A 261 4.67 16.37 6.78
N HIS A 262 4.51 15.06 6.69
CA HIS A 262 5.58 14.12 6.33
C HIS A 262 6.09 14.31 4.88
N LEU A 263 5.18 14.60 3.93
CA LEU A 263 5.57 14.96 2.56
C LEU A 263 6.42 16.24 2.52
N GLN A 264 6.04 17.28 3.28
CA GLN A 264 6.76 18.55 3.36
C GLN A 264 8.13 18.41 4.04
N GLU A 265 8.22 17.65 5.14
CA GLU A 265 9.50 17.41 5.84
C GLU A 265 10.49 16.61 5.01
N GLY A 266 10.02 15.64 4.24
CA GLY A 266 10.84 14.88 3.31
C GLY A 266 11.54 15.75 2.25
N ALA A 267 11.02 16.95 1.96
CA ALA A 267 11.66 17.92 1.06
C ALA A 267 12.69 18.82 1.75
N ALA A 268 12.64 18.97 3.08
CA ALA A 268 13.48 19.92 3.82
C ALA A 268 14.75 19.30 4.43
N LYS A 269 14.85 17.96 4.51
CA LYS A 269 16.04 17.27 5.07
C LYS A 269 16.35 15.97 4.31
N PRO A 270 17.59 15.79 3.81
CA PRO A 270 18.06 14.46 3.46
C PRO A 270 18.59 13.80 4.73
N SER A 271 17.73 13.23 5.59
CA SER A 271 18.15 12.31 6.67
C SER A 271 16.99 11.82 7.52
N LEU A 272 16.69 10.52 7.45
CA LEU A 272 16.45 9.61 8.59
C LEU A 272 16.33 8.13 8.13
N SER A 273 17.00 7.75 7.04
CA SER A 273 16.87 6.43 6.40
C SER A 273 17.34 5.25 7.27
N ASP A 274 18.10 5.51 8.33
CA ASP A 274 18.72 4.47 9.17
C ASP A 274 17.77 3.88 10.23
N TRP A 275 16.70 4.59 10.61
CA TRP A 275 15.81 4.09 11.67
C TRP A 275 14.63 3.28 11.15
N THR A 276 14.28 3.49 9.90
CA THR A 276 13.11 2.92 9.22
C THR A 276 13.42 1.72 8.35
N ALA A 277 14.70 1.49 8.05
CA ALA A 277 15.21 0.15 7.77
C ALA A 277 14.83 -0.86 8.88
N ARG A 278 14.57 -0.39 10.11
CA ARG A 278 14.27 -1.26 11.28
C ARG A 278 12.79 -1.66 11.41
N LEU A 279 11.89 -1.07 10.62
CA LEU A 279 10.42 -1.26 10.74
C LEU A 279 9.76 -1.80 9.47
N SER A 280 10.51 -2.06 8.40
CA SER A 280 9.98 -2.59 7.13
C SER A 280 10.34 -4.07 7.00
N PHE A 281 9.37 -4.96 7.16
CA PHE A 281 9.52 -6.38 6.79
C PHE A 281 8.39 -6.76 5.83
N SER A 282 8.59 -6.40 4.55
CA SER A 282 7.99 -7.03 3.38
C SER A 282 8.82 -6.66 2.15
N GLU A 283 8.93 -7.58 1.20
CA GLU A 283 9.79 -7.48 0.02
C GLU A 283 9.39 -6.30 -0.90
N GLY A 284 10.37 -5.49 -1.31
CA GLY A 284 10.26 -4.59 -2.46
C GLY A 284 10.23 -3.08 -2.19
N GLY A 285 10.28 -2.61 -0.94
CA GLY A 285 10.26 -1.18 -0.61
C GLY A 285 11.55 -0.69 0.06
N GLY A 286 12.35 0.11 -0.64
CA GLY A 286 13.57 0.73 -0.08
C GLY A 286 13.32 1.57 1.17
N ALA A 287 14.41 1.87 1.90
CA ALA A 287 14.43 2.64 3.14
C ALA A 287 13.52 3.90 3.10
N TRP A 288 12.70 4.06 4.14
CA TRP A 288 11.71 5.14 4.28
C TRP A 288 12.36 6.51 4.09
N THR A 289 11.89 7.19 3.06
CA THR A 289 11.91 8.64 2.97
C THR A 289 10.57 9.12 3.53
N GLY A 290 10.51 10.23 4.28
CA GLY A 290 9.27 10.77 4.89
C GLY A 290 8.07 10.92 3.92
N THR A 291 8.27 10.79 2.62
CA THR A 291 7.23 10.55 1.60
C THR A 291 6.40 9.27 1.81
N GLY A 292 6.75 8.38 2.76
CA GLY A 292 6.08 7.10 2.98
C GLY A 292 4.66 7.19 3.57
N ALA A 293 4.36 8.21 4.39
CA ALA A 293 3.04 8.32 5.04
C ALA A 293 1.90 8.41 4.03
N LEU A 294 2.04 9.27 3.00
CA LEU A 294 1.04 9.38 1.95
C LEU A 294 0.92 8.07 1.15
N ARG A 295 2.03 7.36 0.90
CA ARG A 295 1.99 6.07 0.17
C ARG A 295 1.12 5.02 0.86
N TYR A 296 1.16 4.94 2.20
CA TYR A 296 0.26 4.06 2.95
C TYR A 296 -1.20 4.47 2.82
N LEU A 297 -1.47 5.78 2.78
CA LEU A 297 -2.83 6.33 2.73
C LEU A 297 -3.47 6.26 1.33
N LEU A 298 -2.66 6.18 0.26
CA LEU A 298 -3.15 6.25 -1.13
C LEU A 298 -4.21 5.19 -1.50
N PRO A 299 -4.06 3.90 -1.16
CA PRO A 299 -5.10 2.90 -1.44
C PRO A 299 -6.45 3.29 -0.81
N ALA A 300 -6.45 3.71 0.46
CA ALA A 300 -7.65 4.19 1.14
C ALA A 300 -8.25 5.42 0.45
N LEU A 301 -7.42 6.39 0.02
CA LEU A 301 -7.91 7.57 -0.71
C LEU A 301 -8.56 7.21 -2.05
N CYS A 302 -8.11 6.14 -2.70
CA CYS A 302 -8.71 5.67 -3.95
C CYS A 302 -10.17 5.22 -3.74
N HIS A 303 -10.49 4.62 -2.59
CA HIS A 303 -11.86 4.24 -2.23
C HIS A 303 -12.65 5.43 -1.67
N LEU A 304 -12.06 6.17 -0.71
CA LEU A 304 -12.72 7.27 -0.01
C LEU A 304 -13.05 8.45 -0.93
N SER A 305 -12.26 8.70 -1.99
CA SER A 305 -12.60 9.75 -2.95
C SER A 305 -13.76 9.38 -3.89
N ALA A 306 -14.11 8.10 -4.02
CA ALA A 306 -15.27 7.66 -4.80
C ALA A 306 -16.59 7.87 -4.03
N GLU A 307 -16.58 7.81 -2.70
CA GLU A 307 -17.75 7.99 -1.84
C GLU A 307 -18.08 9.47 -1.57
N ASP A 308 -19.37 9.83 -1.51
CA ASP A 308 -19.81 11.24 -1.46
C ASP A 308 -19.42 11.98 -0.17
N ALA A 309 -19.72 11.42 1.00
CA ALA A 309 -19.41 12.05 2.28
C ALA A 309 -17.91 12.25 2.53
N PRO A 310 -17.05 11.21 2.45
CA PRO A 310 -15.60 11.39 2.60
C PRO A 310 -15.00 12.29 1.53
N ARG A 311 -15.42 12.21 0.25
CA ARG A 311 -14.92 13.12 -0.80
C ARG A 311 -15.15 14.59 -0.46
N LYS A 312 -16.31 14.96 0.08
CA LYS A 312 -16.58 16.35 0.50
C LYS A 312 -15.60 16.83 1.57
N VAL A 313 -15.25 15.97 2.52
CA VAL A 313 -14.23 16.28 3.53
C VAL A 313 -12.84 16.37 2.90
N LEU A 314 -12.47 15.45 2.00
CA LEU A 314 -11.19 15.49 1.28
C LEU A 314 -11.01 16.80 0.50
N LEU A 315 -12.07 17.30 -0.13
CA LEU A 315 -12.07 18.60 -0.79
C LEU A 315 -11.89 19.75 0.19
N SER A 316 -12.57 19.74 1.34
CA SER A 316 -12.48 20.84 2.32
C SER A 316 -11.11 20.97 2.98
N VAL A 317 -10.28 19.92 2.92
CA VAL A 317 -8.92 19.91 3.46
C VAL A 317 -7.84 19.95 2.38
N ASP A 318 -8.17 20.31 1.13
CA ASP A 318 -7.23 20.39 -0.01
C ASP A 318 -6.44 19.10 -0.27
N ALA A 319 -7.09 17.95 -0.16
CA ALA A 319 -6.46 16.66 -0.51
C ALA A 319 -6.04 16.57 -2.00
N PRO A 320 -6.78 17.12 -2.99
CA PRO A 320 -6.32 17.12 -4.39
C PRO A 320 -4.97 17.81 -4.57
N ALA A 321 -4.75 18.95 -3.91
CA ALA A 321 -3.48 19.66 -3.97
C ALA A 321 -2.32 18.84 -3.39
N LEU A 322 -2.57 18.09 -2.31
CA LEU A 322 -1.58 17.16 -1.73
C LEU A 322 -1.20 16.04 -2.71
N LEU A 323 -2.19 15.45 -3.40
CA LEU A 323 -1.95 14.40 -4.41
C LEU A 323 -1.19 14.94 -5.62
N VAL A 324 -1.50 16.16 -6.07
CA VAL A 324 -0.78 16.82 -7.16
C VAL A 324 0.68 17.09 -6.78
N ASP A 325 0.94 17.61 -5.58
CA ASP A 325 2.31 17.83 -5.07
C ASP A 325 3.10 16.51 -4.99
N PHE A 326 2.45 15.45 -4.52
CA PHE A 326 3.04 14.10 -4.51
C PHE A 326 3.41 13.60 -5.90
N LEU A 327 2.52 13.73 -6.90
CA LEU A 327 2.78 13.31 -8.27
C LEU A 327 3.96 14.08 -8.88
N ILE A 328 4.02 15.40 -8.65
CA ILE A 328 5.10 16.26 -9.17
C ILE A 328 6.43 15.84 -8.56
N ARG A 329 6.51 15.71 -7.23
CA ARG A 329 7.75 15.35 -6.53
C ARG A 329 8.24 13.94 -6.87
N THR A 330 7.33 12.98 -6.94
CA THR A 330 7.69 11.60 -7.26
C THR A 330 8.18 11.49 -8.70
N TRP A 331 7.56 12.23 -9.63
CA TRP A 331 8.03 12.33 -11.01
C TRP A 331 9.40 13.01 -11.14
N THR A 332 9.68 14.08 -10.40
CA THR A 332 10.99 14.76 -10.47
C THR A 332 12.11 13.87 -9.97
N ASP A 333 11.90 13.13 -8.88
CA ASP A 333 12.85 12.12 -8.38
C ASP A 333 13.03 10.97 -9.40
N LEU A 334 11.93 10.46 -9.97
CA LEU A 334 11.96 9.40 -10.98
C LEU A 334 12.70 9.82 -12.26
N ARG A 335 12.54 11.08 -12.67
CA ARG A 335 13.22 11.65 -13.86
C ARG A 335 14.73 11.78 -13.64
N GLY A 336 15.17 12.03 -12.41
CA GLY A 336 16.59 12.19 -12.06
C GLY A 336 17.38 10.88 -11.94
N ARG A 337 16.70 9.73 -11.82
CA ARG A 337 17.32 8.41 -11.63
C ARG A 337 17.43 7.63 -12.95
N SER A 338 18.45 6.77 -13.07
CA SER A 338 18.51 5.79 -14.17
C SER A 338 17.43 4.73 -13.98
N LEU A 339 16.46 4.70 -14.90
CA LEU A 339 15.23 3.89 -14.79
C LEU A 339 15.40 2.42 -15.14
N THR A 340 16.63 1.98 -15.41
CA THR A 340 16.95 0.61 -15.77
C THR A 340 16.84 -0.36 -14.58
N ALA A 341 16.84 0.13 -13.34
CA ALA A 341 16.96 -0.70 -12.13
C ALA A 341 15.90 -0.46 -11.02
N LEU A 342 14.91 0.43 -11.20
CA LEU A 342 13.89 0.65 -10.17
C LEU A 342 12.66 -0.26 -10.37
N PRO A 343 12.16 -0.93 -9.32
CA PRO A 343 10.86 -1.60 -9.36
C PRO A 343 9.73 -0.58 -9.64
N ARG A 344 8.65 -1.04 -10.29
CA ARG A 344 7.44 -0.24 -10.54
C ARG A 344 6.83 0.16 -9.19
N ASP A 345 6.70 1.46 -8.95
CA ASP A 345 6.02 2.02 -7.76
C ASP A 345 4.59 2.41 -8.18
N PRO A 346 3.56 1.61 -7.81
CA PRO A 346 2.18 1.88 -8.22
C PRO A 346 1.58 3.09 -7.50
N SER A 347 2.26 3.69 -6.51
CA SER A 347 1.70 4.81 -5.74
C SER A 347 1.30 6.00 -6.62
N MET A 348 2.06 6.30 -7.69
CA MET A 348 1.68 7.35 -8.62
C MET A 348 0.38 7.01 -9.38
N GLU A 349 0.19 5.75 -9.75
CA GLU A 349 -1.01 5.28 -10.44
C GLU A 349 -2.23 5.34 -9.50
N THR A 350 -2.09 4.89 -8.24
CA THR A 350 -3.14 5.01 -7.22
C THR A 350 -3.51 6.47 -6.93
N ALA A 351 -2.53 7.38 -6.87
CA ALA A 351 -2.80 8.81 -6.74
C ALA A 351 -3.57 9.37 -7.93
N CYS A 352 -3.26 8.91 -9.15
CA CYS A 352 -4.04 9.24 -10.34
C CYS A 352 -5.48 8.73 -10.24
N SER A 353 -5.71 7.50 -9.79
CA SER A 353 -7.06 6.96 -9.59
C SER A 353 -7.86 7.76 -8.56
N ALA A 354 -7.24 8.17 -7.45
CA ALA A 354 -7.91 9.00 -6.45
C ALA A 354 -8.30 10.39 -6.99
N LEU A 355 -7.44 11.01 -7.82
CA LEU A 355 -7.74 12.28 -8.51
C LEU A 355 -8.81 12.10 -9.60
N LEU A 356 -8.81 10.98 -10.30
CA LEU A 356 -9.79 10.67 -11.34
C LEU A 356 -11.22 10.65 -10.78
N ASN A 357 -11.42 10.07 -9.58
CA ASN A 357 -12.71 10.11 -8.91
C ASN A 357 -13.20 11.56 -8.74
N VAL A 358 -12.35 12.45 -8.24
CA VAL A 358 -12.68 13.88 -8.09
C VAL A 358 -13.00 14.54 -9.44
N MET A 359 -12.23 14.25 -10.49
CA MET A 359 -12.48 14.81 -11.83
C MET A 359 -13.81 14.35 -12.44
N VAL A 360 -14.25 13.14 -12.10
CA VAL A 360 -15.52 12.59 -12.57
C VAL A 360 -16.69 13.17 -11.79
N THR A 361 -16.58 13.25 -10.47
CA THR A 361 -17.71 13.59 -9.58
C THR A 361 -17.83 15.07 -9.28
N GLU A 362 -16.74 15.84 -9.34
CA GLU A 362 -16.66 17.24 -8.89
C GLU A 362 -16.14 18.20 -9.99
N PRO A 363 -16.78 18.25 -11.18
CA PRO A 363 -16.27 18.99 -12.33
C PRO A 363 -16.14 20.50 -12.09
N ASP A 364 -16.98 21.08 -11.23
CA ASP A 364 -16.92 22.50 -10.90
C ASP A 364 -15.72 22.84 -10.01
N SER A 365 -15.43 21.99 -9.03
CA SER A 365 -14.21 22.09 -8.21
C SER A 365 -12.96 22.04 -9.10
N VAL A 366 -12.94 21.10 -10.06
CA VAL A 366 -11.81 20.93 -10.99
C VAL A 366 -11.57 22.15 -11.89
N ARG A 367 -12.64 22.85 -12.30
CA ARG A 367 -12.52 24.08 -13.11
C ARG A 367 -11.95 25.26 -12.35
N ASN A 368 -12.27 25.35 -11.06
CA ASN A 368 -12.03 26.55 -10.25
C ASN A 368 -10.76 26.44 -9.39
N ASP A 369 -10.38 25.23 -8.97
CA ASP A 369 -9.22 25.02 -8.11
C ASP A 369 -7.90 25.09 -8.93
N PRO A 370 -6.96 25.99 -8.56
CA PRO A 370 -5.70 26.16 -9.26
C PRO A 370 -4.80 24.92 -9.26
N CYS A 371 -4.97 23.98 -8.32
CA CYS A 371 -4.14 22.77 -8.28
C CYS A 371 -4.30 21.91 -9.55
N PHE A 372 -5.49 21.90 -10.17
CA PHE A 372 -5.73 21.17 -11.41
C PHE A 372 -5.09 21.84 -12.63
N ARG A 373 -4.88 23.16 -12.59
CA ARG A 373 -4.06 23.86 -13.59
C ARG A 373 -2.59 23.46 -13.44
N THR A 374 -2.08 23.39 -12.22
CA THR A 374 -0.72 22.90 -11.95
C THR A 374 -0.55 21.46 -12.42
N LEU A 375 -1.55 20.60 -12.15
CA LEU A 375 -1.58 19.23 -12.64
C LEU A 375 -1.57 19.19 -14.17
N GLU A 376 -2.39 19.99 -14.85
CA GLU A 376 -2.43 20.01 -16.32
C GLU A 376 -1.07 20.32 -16.94
N VAL A 377 -0.37 21.33 -16.42
CA VAL A 377 0.98 21.70 -16.86
C VAL A 377 1.93 20.52 -16.67
N HIS A 378 1.93 19.92 -15.48
CA HIS A 378 2.76 18.75 -15.16
C HIS A 378 2.49 17.57 -16.10
N LEU A 379 1.22 17.22 -16.33
CA LEU A 379 0.83 16.14 -17.24
C LEU A 379 1.33 16.41 -18.67
N SER A 380 1.21 17.65 -19.14
CA SER A 380 1.64 18.08 -20.47
C SER A 380 3.16 17.95 -20.67
N GLU A 381 3.94 18.19 -19.61
CA GLU A 381 5.40 18.06 -19.64
C GLU A 381 5.88 16.61 -19.42
N ALA A 382 5.18 15.84 -18.61
CA ALA A 382 5.57 14.49 -18.23
C ALA A 382 5.22 13.44 -19.29
N LEU A 383 4.02 13.52 -19.87
CA LEU A 383 3.49 12.51 -20.80
C LEU A 383 4.42 12.22 -22.01
N PRO A 384 5.01 13.22 -22.70
CA PRO A 384 5.92 12.95 -23.82
C PRO A 384 7.17 12.15 -23.40
N VAL A 385 7.61 12.28 -22.15
CA VAL A 385 8.75 11.53 -21.62
C VAL A 385 8.33 10.12 -21.21
N LEU A 386 7.15 9.96 -20.62
CA LEU A 386 6.59 8.67 -20.20
C LEU A 386 6.38 7.73 -21.39
N MET A 387 5.92 8.25 -22.53
CA MET A 387 5.68 7.44 -23.73
C MET A 387 6.93 6.74 -24.28
N ASN A 388 8.13 7.25 -23.97
CA ASN A 388 9.39 6.63 -24.38
C ASN A 388 9.89 5.60 -23.35
N LYS A 389 9.06 5.22 -22.37
CA LYS A 389 9.42 4.34 -21.25
C LYS A 389 8.38 3.21 -21.12
N PRO A 390 8.56 2.09 -21.84
CA PRO A 390 7.58 0.99 -21.86
C PRO A 390 7.19 0.48 -20.46
N ARG A 391 8.15 0.41 -19.52
CA ARG A 391 7.90 -0.01 -18.13
C ARG A 391 6.94 0.90 -17.35
N LEU A 392 6.65 2.09 -17.84
CA LEU A 392 5.76 3.08 -17.22
C LEU A 392 4.49 3.31 -18.05
N LEU A 393 4.12 2.35 -18.90
CA LEU A 393 2.96 2.47 -19.79
C LEU A 393 1.66 2.70 -19.02
N VAL A 394 1.42 1.98 -17.92
CA VAL A 394 0.21 2.14 -17.10
C VAL A 394 0.14 3.54 -16.48
N LEU A 395 1.27 4.07 -16.00
CA LEU A 395 1.35 5.46 -15.54
C LEU A 395 1.10 6.47 -16.68
N ALA A 396 1.61 6.19 -17.89
CA ALA A 396 1.35 7.02 -19.07
C ALA A 396 -0.15 7.01 -19.43
N ALA A 397 -0.82 5.87 -19.32
CA ALA A 397 -2.26 5.75 -19.51
C ALA A 397 -3.03 6.58 -18.47
N ASN A 398 -2.67 6.50 -17.19
CA ASN A 398 -3.24 7.33 -16.13
C ASN A 398 -3.08 8.84 -16.42
N TYR A 399 -1.87 9.27 -16.79
CA TYR A 399 -1.59 10.68 -17.10
C TYR A 399 -2.36 11.18 -18.32
N CYS A 400 -2.45 10.33 -19.36
CA CYS A 400 -3.26 10.58 -20.55
C CYS A 400 -4.74 10.77 -20.18
N THR A 401 -5.30 9.85 -19.39
CA THR A 401 -6.70 9.92 -18.93
C THR A 401 -6.97 11.19 -18.14
N LEU A 402 -6.15 11.50 -17.13
CA LEU A 402 -6.34 12.72 -16.31
C LEU A 402 -6.29 13.99 -17.16
N GLY A 403 -5.33 14.09 -18.08
CA GLY A 403 -5.20 15.27 -18.93
C GLY A 403 -6.40 15.45 -19.87
N LEU A 404 -6.95 14.37 -20.42
CA LEU A 404 -8.19 14.41 -21.20
C LEU A 404 -9.42 14.74 -20.34
N MET A 405 -9.48 14.25 -19.10
CA MET A 405 -10.55 14.56 -18.15
C MET A 405 -10.54 16.03 -17.73
N ILE A 406 -9.38 16.66 -17.60
CA ILE A 406 -9.27 18.12 -17.43
C ILE A 406 -9.68 18.82 -18.74
N GLY A 407 -9.18 18.34 -19.88
CA GLY A 407 -9.43 18.92 -21.20
C GLY A 407 -10.92 19.01 -21.56
N ARG A 408 -11.71 17.99 -21.25
CA ARG A 408 -13.16 17.98 -21.53
C ARG A 408 -13.96 18.98 -20.69
N LEU A 409 -13.39 19.47 -19.59
CA LEU A 409 -14.06 20.45 -18.70
C LEU A 409 -13.77 21.90 -19.10
N LYS A 410 -12.85 22.12 -20.05
CA LYS A 410 -12.48 23.46 -20.51
C LYS A 410 -13.61 24.14 -21.28
N ALA A 411 -13.72 25.45 -21.10
CA ALA A 411 -14.56 26.27 -21.95
C ALA A 411 -14.00 26.32 -23.39
N PRO A 412 -14.85 26.51 -24.41
CA PRO A 412 -14.40 26.73 -25.78
C PRO A 412 -13.45 27.92 -25.86
N THR A 413 -12.25 27.70 -26.39
CA THR A 413 -11.29 28.78 -26.61
C THR A 413 -11.59 29.49 -27.93
N GLY A 414 -11.90 30.80 -27.86
CA GLY A 414 -12.06 31.66 -29.04
C GLY A 414 -10.74 32.24 -29.59
N GLY A 415 -9.62 32.02 -28.89
CA GLY A 415 -8.29 32.53 -29.25
C GLY A 415 -7.36 31.48 -29.88
N PRO A 416 -6.14 31.87 -30.28
CA PRO A 416 -5.15 30.95 -30.81
C PRO A 416 -4.84 29.83 -29.81
N VAL A 417 -4.76 28.60 -30.31
CA VAL A 417 -4.50 27.41 -29.48
C VAL A 417 -3.10 27.48 -28.91
N ASP A 418 -2.99 27.31 -27.59
CA ASP A 418 -1.71 27.24 -26.92
C ASP A 418 -0.85 26.09 -27.48
N SER A 419 0.44 26.38 -27.72
CA SER A 419 1.38 25.42 -28.29
C SER A 419 1.58 24.20 -27.40
N GLY A 420 1.52 24.38 -26.07
CA GLY A 420 1.57 23.31 -25.08
C GLY A 420 0.35 22.40 -25.18
N GLN A 421 -0.86 22.97 -25.23
CA GLN A 421 -2.09 22.20 -25.44
C GLN A 421 -2.07 21.41 -26.76
N ARG A 422 -1.65 22.03 -27.86
CA ARG A 422 -1.55 21.32 -29.15
C ARG A 422 -0.57 20.15 -29.08
N ARG A 423 0.57 20.34 -28.40
CA ARG A 423 1.57 19.28 -28.18
C ARG A 423 1.00 18.16 -27.32
N PHE A 424 0.33 18.47 -26.21
CA PHE A 424 -0.30 17.47 -25.33
C PHE A 424 -1.28 16.59 -26.11
N PHE A 425 -2.25 17.18 -26.82
CA PHE A 425 -3.24 16.41 -27.57
C PHE A 425 -2.60 15.59 -28.70
N SER A 426 -1.59 16.13 -29.40
CA SER A 426 -0.86 15.40 -30.43
C SER A 426 -0.14 14.16 -29.87
N VAL A 427 0.50 14.29 -28.71
CA VAL A 427 1.16 13.21 -27.98
C VAL A 427 0.14 12.16 -27.52
N THR A 428 -0.96 12.60 -26.91
CA THR A 428 -2.07 11.74 -26.47
C THR A 428 -2.69 10.95 -27.62
N LEU A 429 -2.93 11.57 -28.77
CA LEU A 429 -3.50 10.90 -29.95
C LEU A 429 -2.55 9.83 -30.50
N ARG A 430 -1.23 10.05 -30.48
CA ARG A 430 -0.28 8.99 -30.89
C ARG A 430 -0.25 7.85 -29.89
N PHE A 431 -0.30 8.16 -28.59
CA PHE A 431 -0.33 7.16 -27.53
C PHE A 431 -1.54 6.23 -27.66
N LEU A 432 -2.75 6.79 -27.72
CA LEU A 432 -3.98 6.01 -27.80
C LEU A 432 -4.07 5.19 -29.09
N ARG A 433 -3.55 5.72 -30.22
CA ARG A 433 -3.49 4.99 -31.49
C ARG A 433 -2.51 3.82 -31.42
N GLY A 434 -1.42 3.97 -30.68
CA GLY A 434 -0.37 2.96 -30.53
C GLY A 434 -0.81 1.69 -29.81
N ALA A 435 -1.94 1.73 -29.09
CA ALA A 435 -2.46 0.57 -28.36
C ALA A 435 -2.98 -0.55 -29.28
N LEU A 436 -3.48 -0.20 -30.47
CA LEU A 436 -4.16 -1.13 -31.36
C LEU A 436 -3.51 -1.18 -32.74
N ARG A 437 -3.38 -2.38 -33.29
CA ARG A 437 -2.90 -2.62 -34.66
C ARG A 437 -4.00 -3.27 -35.50
N PRO A 438 -4.12 -2.90 -36.79
CA PRO A 438 -5.03 -3.60 -37.69
C PRO A 438 -4.60 -5.07 -37.79
N GLY A 439 -5.57 -5.97 -37.63
CA GLY A 439 -5.32 -7.41 -37.77
C GLY A 439 -4.87 -7.76 -39.19
N SER A 440 -4.13 -8.85 -39.34
CA SER A 440 -3.73 -9.36 -40.66
C SER A 440 -4.96 -9.60 -41.54
N GLY A 441 -5.08 -8.89 -42.66
CA GLY A 441 -6.20 -9.05 -43.61
C GLY A 441 -7.50 -8.38 -43.17
N SER A 442 -8.61 -9.13 -43.12
CA SER A 442 -9.92 -8.68 -42.60
C SER A 442 -10.15 -9.08 -41.14
N GLY A 443 -9.08 -9.44 -40.42
CA GLY A 443 -9.16 -9.89 -39.03
C GLY A 443 -9.54 -8.78 -38.05
N PRO A 444 -9.98 -9.14 -36.83
CA PRO A 444 -10.26 -8.17 -35.78
C PRO A 444 -9.01 -7.35 -35.42
N VAL A 445 -9.22 -6.13 -34.93
CA VAL A 445 -8.15 -5.28 -34.41
C VAL A 445 -7.48 -5.98 -33.23
N GLN A 446 -6.15 -5.97 -33.20
CA GLN A 446 -5.34 -6.64 -32.17
C GLN A 446 -4.62 -5.62 -31.29
N VAL A 447 -4.33 -6.00 -30.05
CA VAL A 447 -3.48 -5.20 -29.15
C VAL A 447 -2.05 -5.20 -29.69
N SER A 448 -1.38 -4.05 -29.62
CA SER A 448 0.01 -3.91 -30.00
C SER A 448 0.92 -4.71 -29.06
N SER A 449 1.98 -5.31 -29.59
CA SER A 449 3.02 -6.01 -28.80
C SER A 449 3.59 -5.15 -27.66
N ASP A 450 3.64 -3.83 -27.86
CA ASP A 450 4.17 -2.89 -26.86
C ASP A 450 3.22 -2.67 -25.67
N TRP A 451 1.98 -3.12 -25.80
CA TRP A 451 0.92 -3.01 -24.80
C TRP A 451 0.51 -4.35 -24.21
N GLU A 452 0.86 -5.48 -24.85
CA GLU A 452 0.40 -6.83 -24.45
C GLU A 452 0.64 -7.13 -22.97
N GLU A 453 1.83 -6.83 -22.44
CA GLU A 453 2.18 -7.11 -21.03
C GLU A 453 1.36 -6.29 -20.02
N SER A 454 0.91 -5.09 -20.39
CA SER A 454 0.21 -4.16 -19.50
C SER A 454 -1.25 -3.92 -19.89
N TRP A 455 -1.78 -4.66 -20.87
CA TRP A 455 -3.09 -4.40 -21.43
C TRP A 455 -4.21 -4.60 -20.42
N ASP A 456 -4.13 -5.65 -19.60
CA ASP A 456 -5.15 -5.95 -18.59
C ASP A 456 -5.33 -4.80 -17.60
N GLU A 457 -4.25 -4.09 -17.26
CA GLU A 457 -4.28 -2.93 -16.38
C GLU A 457 -4.61 -1.62 -17.11
N ALA A 458 -4.21 -1.48 -18.37
CA ALA A 458 -4.34 -0.23 -19.13
C ALA A 458 -5.61 -0.14 -19.98
N ALA A 459 -6.32 -1.25 -20.25
CA ALA A 459 -7.45 -1.28 -21.18
C ALA A 459 -8.60 -0.37 -20.74
N GLU A 460 -8.97 -0.38 -19.45
CA GLU A 460 -10.04 0.48 -18.95
C GLU A 460 -9.65 1.96 -19.01
N LEU A 461 -8.41 2.30 -18.69
CA LEU A 461 -7.88 3.66 -18.84
C LEU A 461 -7.92 4.10 -20.31
N TRP A 462 -7.56 3.21 -21.23
CA TRP A 462 -7.62 3.48 -22.67
C TRP A 462 -9.06 3.76 -23.14
N ARG A 463 -10.03 2.94 -22.74
CA ARG A 463 -11.46 3.16 -23.08
C ARG A 463 -11.97 4.49 -22.50
N LEU A 464 -11.67 4.75 -21.23
CA LEU A 464 -12.06 6.00 -20.57
C LEU A 464 -11.42 7.22 -21.23
N SER A 465 -10.17 7.09 -21.70
CA SER A 465 -9.47 8.14 -22.43
C SER A 465 -10.16 8.45 -23.77
N LEU A 466 -10.60 7.44 -24.52
CA LEU A 466 -11.37 7.67 -25.76
C LEU A 466 -12.70 8.39 -25.49
N GLN A 467 -13.41 8.00 -24.44
CA GLN A 467 -14.65 8.69 -24.04
C GLN A 467 -14.38 10.16 -23.65
N ALA A 468 -13.32 10.40 -22.87
CA ALA A 468 -12.91 11.74 -22.47
C ALA A 468 -12.45 12.59 -23.68
N LEU A 469 -11.74 11.99 -24.65
CA LEU A 469 -11.35 12.62 -25.90
C LEU A 469 -12.59 13.09 -26.70
N GLY A 470 -13.64 12.27 -26.79
CA GLY A 470 -14.90 12.69 -27.39
C GLY A 470 -15.52 13.92 -26.71
N GLY A 471 -15.39 14.01 -25.38
CA GLY A 471 -15.74 15.21 -24.61
C GLY A 471 -14.86 16.42 -24.95
N CYS A 472 -13.55 16.22 -25.08
CA CYS A 472 -12.61 17.26 -25.49
C CYS A 472 -12.96 17.84 -26.87
N VAL A 473 -13.27 16.98 -27.85
CA VAL A 473 -13.65 17.41 -29.21
C VAL A 473 -14.91 18.29 -29.19
N ARG A 474 -15.89 17.96 -28.34
CA ARG A 474 -17.08 18.79 -28.15
C ARG A 474 -16.75 20.16 -27.52
N ALA A 475 -15.87 20.17 -26.53
CA ALA A 475 -15.43 21.40 -25.86
C ALA A 475 -14.53 22.27 -26.75
N GLN A 476 -13.74 21.64 -27.63
CA GLN A 476 -12.67 22.28 -28.41
C GLN A 476 -12.68 21.80 -29.88
N PRO A 477 -13.45 22.45 -30.77
CA PRO A 477 -13.65 21.99 -32.15
C PRO A 477 -12.38 21.86 -33.01
N TRP A 478 -11.31 22.59 -32.67
CA TRP A 478 -10.02 22.53 -33.38
C TRP A 478 -9.36 21.14 -33.31
N LEU A 479 -9.71 20.33 -32.30
CA LEU A 479 -9.21 18.96 -32.14
C LEU A 479 -9.61 18.05 -33.29
N SER A 480 -10.75 18.27 -33.93
CA SER A 480 -11.18 17.51 -35.11
C SER A 480 -10.17 17.59 -36.25
N GLY A 481 -9.55 18.76 -36.44
CA GLY A 481 -8.47 18.95 -37.40
C GLY A 481 -7.24 18.13 -37.03
N LEU A 482 -6.82 18.21 -35.76
CA LEU A 482 -5.66 17.47 -35.27
C LEU A 482 -5.84 15.95 -35.35
N ILE A 483 -7.02 15.43 -35.02
CA ILE A 483 -7.34 13.99 -35.11
C ILE A 483 -7.20 13.48 -36.55
N ARG A 484 -7.65 14.28 -37.52
CA ARG A 484 -7.49 13.97 -38.94
C ARG A 484 -6.02 14.00 -39.35
N ASP A 485 -5.27 14.99 -38.90
CA ASP A 485 -3.83 15.16 -39.21
C ASP A 485 -2.98 14.01 -38.62
N GLU A 486 -3.34 13.51 -37.44
CA GLU A 486 -2.68 12.35 -36.79
C GLU A 486 -3.16 10.99 -37.36
N GLY A 487 -3.94 11.00 -38.46
CA GLY A 487 -4.26 9.81 -39.25
C GLY A 487 -5.28 8.85 -38.63
N TRP A 488 -6.07 9.30 -37.66
CA TRP A 488 -7.12 8.47 -37.03
C TRP A 488 -8.28 8.13 -37.99
N LEU A 489 -8.52 8.98 -38.99
CA LEU A 489 -9.65 8.84 -39.94
C LEU A 489 -9.24 8.24 -41.30
N HIS A 490 -7.97 7.90 -41.50
CA HIS A 490 -7.46 7.43 -42.81
C HIS A 490 -7.82 5.96 -43.13
N GLY A 491 -8.54 5.26 -42.23
CA GLY A 491 -8.99 3.88 -42.42
C GLY A 491 -10.41 3.72 -42.99
N GLU A 492 -11.27 4.75 -42.93
CA GLU A 492 -12.68 4.63 -43.34
C GLU A 492 -12.98 5.18 -44.73
N THR A 493 -12.12 6.05 -45.28
CA THR A 493 -12.39 6.73 -46.55
C THR A 493 -12.17 5.88 -47.80
N ASN A 494 -11.60 4.67 -47.68
CA ASN A 494 -11.41 3.76 -48.82
C ASN A 494 -12.38 2.56 -48.84
N ARG A 495 -13.39 2.48 -47.96
CA ARG A 495 -14.25 1.30 -47.85
C ARG A 495 -15.76 1.51 -47.66
N CYS A 496 -16.35 2.65 -48.06
CA CYS A 496 -17.80 2.71 -48.14
C CYS A 496 -18.33 3.48 -49.37
N PRO A 497 -19.08 2.84 -50.28
CA PRO A 497 -19.89 3.56 -51.25
C PRO A 497 -21.06 4.20 -50.49
N ARG A 498 -21.15 5.54 -50.58
CA ARG A 498 -22.29 6.41 -50.24
C ARG A 498 -23.40 5.77 -49.39
N GLY A 499 -23.44 6.16 -48.12
CA GLY A 499 -24.68 6.23 -47.34
C GLY A 499 -24.82 5.17 -46.27
N SER A 500 -24.23 5.41 -45.09
CA SER A 500 -24.73 4.89 -43.82
C SER A 500 -24.03 5.59 -42.67
N THR A 501 -24.83 6.27 -41.86
CA THR A 501 -24.51 6.85 -40.54
C THR A 501 -23.74 5.86 -39.67
N LEU A 502 -22.58 6.30 -39.16
CA LEU A 502 -21.87 5.68 -38.04
C LEU A 502 -22.78 5.69 -36.80
N ARG A 503 -23.46 4.56 -36.53
CA ARG A 503 -23.85 4.20 -35.18
C ARG A 503 -22.63 3.57 -34.53
N VAL A 504 -22.04 4.28 -33.58
CA VAL A 504 -21.22 3.65 -32.55
C VAL A 504 -22.23 2.96 -31.64
N ASP A 505 -22.50 1.68 -31.89
CA ASP A 505 -23.26 0.87 -30.95
C ASP A 505 -22.42 0.71 -29.69
N THR A 506 -22.78 1.50 -28.68
CA THR A 506 -22.48 1.25 -27.28
C THR A 506 -23.16 -0.06 -26.88
N GLN A 507 -22.45 -1.17 -27.02
CA GLN A 507 -22.65 -2.36 -26.21
C GLN A 507 -21.29 -2.90 -25.80
N LEU A 508 -20.81 -2.40 -24.66
CA LEU A 508 -20.20 -3.12 -23.54
C LEU A 508 -19.93 -2.13 -22.41
#